data_AF-A0A852U5B9-F1
#
_entry.id   AF-A0A852U5B9-F1
#
_cell.length_a   1.000
_cell.length_b   1.000
_cell.length_c   1.000
_cell.angle_alpha   90.00
_cell.angle_beta   90.00
_cell.angle_gamma   90.00
#
_symmetry.space_group_name_H-M   'P 1'
#
loop_
_entity.id
_entity.type
_entity.pdbx_description
1 polymer ?
#
loop_
_entity_poly.entity_id
_entity_poly.type
_entity_poly.pdbx_seq_one_letter_code
_entity_poly.pdbx_strand_id
1 'polypeptide(L)'
;MKRIGIIGSGSIGAAVARLAVAAGWEVLIANSRGPASLSELVEELGPLARAGDVREAVGFGEIPLLAVPLAAYPNLPQDAFAGKTILSTGNYYPHRDGRIEQLDSLATTTAEYEQALLPDTRIVKAFNNILFTHIPNLANSTPRTALPIAGDDAAAKARVSELVSALGFDTVDAGTLAESWRFEPESGAYTQIYVADLAAFRADYLSDPGAPLPADRLTEILSTAHRADVGARQF
;
A
#
# COMPACT_ATOMS: atom_id res chain seq x y z
N MET A 1 12.68 6.82 -18.82
CA MET A 1 13.02 5.98 -17.65
C MET A 1 11.82 5.96 -16.72
N LYS A 2 11.51 4.82 -16.08
CA LYS A 2 10.40 4.72 -15.12
C LYS A 2 10.88 5.22 -13.75
N ARG A 3 10.03 5.97 -13.04
CA ARG A 3 10.37 6.62 -11.76
C ARG A 3 9.22 6.49 -10.78
N ILE A 4 9.55 6.29 -9.51
CA ILE A 4 8.56 6.28 -8.43
C ILE A 4 9.09 7.05 -7.22
N GLY A 5 8.25 7.93 -6.70
CA GLY A 5 8.45 8.56 -5.39
C GLY A 5 7.76 7.76 -4.30
N ILE A 6 8.44 7.53 -3.19
CA ILE A 6 7.94 6.76 -2.06
C ILE A 6 8.00 7.64 -0.80
N ILE A 7 6.84 7.92 -0.22
CA ILE A 7 6.69 8.66 1.02
C ILE A 7 6.41 7.65 2.12
N GLY A 8 7.39 7.45 3.00
CA GLY A 8 7.37 6.43 4.04
C GLY A 8 8.37 5.32 3.77
N SER A 9 9.36 5.17 4.65
CA SER A 9 10.44 4.18 4.55
C SER A 9 10.26 3.00 5.52
N GLY A 10 9.01 2.73 5.93
CA GLY A 10 8.67 1.55 6.72
C GLY A 10 8.66 0.28 5.88
N SER A 11 8.20 -0.83 6.45
CA SER A 11 8.30 -2.15 5.81
C SER A 11 7.70 -2.22 4.40
N ILE A 12 6.51 -1.66 4.20
CA ILE A 12 5.84 -1.64 2.88
C ILE A 12 6.59 -0.75 1.88
N GLY A 13 6.89 0.50 2.24
CA GLY A 13 7.57 1.43 1.35
C GLY A 13 8.95 0.92 0.92
N ALA A 14 9.71 0.33 1.84
CA ALA A 14 11.00 -0.29 1.54
C ALA A 14 10.85 -1.55 0.66
N ALA A 15 9.83 -2.39 0.89
CA ALA A 15 9.57 -3.55 0.04
C ALA A 15 9.24 -3.15 -1.41
N VAL A 16 8.40 -2.13 -1.60
CA VAL A 16 8.09 -1.61 -2.94
C VAL A 16 9.30 -0.92 -3.58
N ALA A 17 10.13 -0.22 -2.80
CA ALA A 17 11.38 0.35 -3.30
C ALA A 17 12.30 -0.73 -3.88
N ARG A 18 12.47 -1.85 -3.18
CA ARG A 18 13.25 -3.01 -3.65
C ARG A 18 12.69 -3.57 -4.96
N LEU A 19 11.37 -3.73 -5.05
CA LEU A 19 10.72 -4.18 -6.29
C LEU A 19 10.96 -3.23 -7.46
N ALA A 20 10.78 -1.93 -7.24
CA ALA A 20 10.97 -0.92 -8.28
C ALA A 20 12.42 -0.90 -8.79
N VAL A 21 13.40 -0.96 -7.89
CA VAL A 21 14.82 -1.07 -8.26
C VAL A 21 15.10 -2.36 -9.02
N ALA A 22 14.59 -3.51 -8.55
CA ALA A 22 14.76 -4.79 -9.24
C ALA A 22 14.13 -4.80 -10.64
N ALA A 23 13.06 -4.01 -10.84
CA ALA A 23 12.44 -3.77 -12.14
C ALA A 23 13.15 -2.69 -12.99
N GLY A 24 14.27 -2.11 -12.51
CA GLY A 24 15.08 -1.12 -13.21
C GLY A 24 14.54 0.32 -13.15
N TRP A 25 13.73 0.66 -12.15
CA TRP A 25 13.15 2.00 -11.98
C TRP A 25 14.04 2.86 -11.10
N GLU A 26 14.08 4.16 -11.36
CA GLU A 26 14.64 5.10 -10.40
C GLU A 26 13.66 5.30 -9.24
N VAL A 27 14.17 5.32 -8.00
CA VAL A 27 13.37 5.47 -6.78
C VAL A 27 13.87 6.67 -5.97
N LEU A 28 12.94 7.51 -5.54
CA LEU A 28 13.21 8.54 -4.54
C LEU A 28 12.41 8.24 -3.28
N ILE A 29 13.10 8.07 -2.16
CA ILE A 29 12.49 7.76 -0.86
C ILE A 29 12.55 8.99 0.05
N ALA A 30 11.43 9.30 0.68
CA ALA A 30 11.32 10.33 1.69
C ALA A 30 10.68 9.77 2.97
N ASN A 31 11.07 10.32 4.12
CA ASN A 31 10.42 10.06 5.41
C ASN A 31 10.45 11.32 6.28
N SER A 32 9.81 11.26 7.45
CA SER A 32 9.74 12.39 8.39
C SER A 32 11.04 12.70 9.13
N ARG A 33 12.03 11.81 9.10
CA ARG A 33 13.34 11.95 9.77
C ARG A 33 14.42 12.56 8.86
N GLY A 34 14.04 12.87 7.61
CA GLY A 34 14.89 13.51 6.62
C GLY A 34 15.83 12.55 5.87
N PRO A 35 16.43 13.01 4.74
CA PRO A 35 17.19 12.17 3.82
C PRO A 35 18.37 11.44 4.46
N ALA A 36 19.05 12.07 5.42
CA ALA A 36 20.20 11.48 6.12
C ALA A 36 19.83 10.19 6.88
N SER A 37 18.58 10.06 7.33
CA SER A 37 18.10 8.85 8.02
C SER A 37 17.90 7.64 7.11
N LEU A 38 18.06 7.81 5.80
CA LEU A 38 17.82 6.80 4.76
C LEU A 38 19.11 6.25 4.14
N SER A 39 20.28 6.63 4.67
CA SER A 39 21.58 6.25 4.08
C SER A 39 21.72 4.73 3.89
N GLU A 40 21.41 3.94 4.93
CA GLU A 40 21.51 2.47 4.88
C GLU A 40 20.58 1.88 3.83
N LEU A 41 19.33 2.34 3.77
CA LEU A 41 18.35 1.85 2.79
C LEU A 41 18.74 2.23 1.36
N VAL A 42 19.25 3.44 1.14
CA VAL A 42 19.70 3.88 -0.19
C VAL A 42 20.95 3.09 -0.62
N GLU A 43 21.88 2.84 0.29
CA GLU A 43 23.06 2.00 0.02
C GLU A 43 22.66 0.57 -0.34
N GLU A 44 21.72 -0.02 0.40
CA GLU A 44 21.15 -1.35 0.12
C GLU A 44 20.52 -1.41 -1.28
N LEU A 45 19.75 -0.39 -1.66
CA LEU A 45 19.05 -0.31 -2.94
C LEU A 45 19.96 0.03 -4.13
N GLY A 46 21.14 0.60 -3.87
CA GLY A 46 22.12 0.89 -4.90
C GLY A 46 21.77 2.08 -5.82
N PRO A 47 22.36 2.14 -7.03
CA PRO A 47 22.50 3.38 -7.81
C PRO A 47 21.19 3.93 -8.39
N LEU A 48 20.11 3.14 -8.38
CA LEU A 48 18.80 3.57 -8.84
C LEU A 48 17.97 4.22 -7.72
N ALA A 49 18.43 4.19 -6.47
CA ALA A 49 17.73 4.80 -5.35
C ALA A 49 18.45 6.05 -4.84
N ARG A 50 17.66 7.03 -4.39
CA ARG A 50 18.17 8.18 -3.63
C ARG A 50 17.18 8.61 -2.56
N ALA A 51 17.69 9.29 -1.54
CA ALA A 51 16.87 9.93 -0.52
C ALA A 51 16.57 11.39 -0.91
N GLY A 52 15.41 11.88 -0.52
CA GLY A 52 15.00 13.26 -0.70
C GLY A 52 13.93 13.66 0.30
N ASP A 53 13.44 14.88 0.20
CA ASP A 53 12.29 15.34 0.99
C ASP A 53 10.95 14.86 0.40
N VAL A 54 9.87 15.05 1.15
CA VAL A 54 8.53 14.60 0.76
C VAL A 54 8.05 15.27 -0.53
N ARG A 55 8.36 16.56 -0.74
CA ARG A 55 7.95 17.29 -1.96
C ARG A 55 8.70 16.75 -3.17
N GLU A 56 9.99 16.50 -3.03
CA GLU A 56 10.79 15.86 -4.07
C GLU A 56 10.23 14.49 -4.43
N ALA A 57 9.90 13.65 -3.44
CA ALA A 57 9.31 12.34 -3.67
C ALA A 57 8.00 12.44 -4.45
N VAL A 58 7.08 13.32 -4.04
CA VAL A 58 5.79 13.54 -4.72
C VAL A 58 5.97 13.98 -6.19
N GLY A 59 7.04 14.72 -6.48
CA GLY A 59 7.36 15.20 -7.83
C GLY A 59 8.18 14.24 -8.70
N PHE A 60 8.81 13.20 -8.12
CA PHE A 60 9.81 12.40 -8.82
C PHE A 60 9.23 11.43 -9.87
N GLY A 61 7.99 11.01 -9.68
CA GLY A 61 7.25 10.13 -10.60
C GLY A 61 5.83 10.63 -10.83
N GLU A 62 5.10 9.92 -11.71
CA GLU A 62 3.71 10.27 -12.02
C GLU A 62 2.73 9.93 -10.89
N ILE A 63 2.98 8.80 -10.23
CA ILE A 63 2.16 8.25 -9.14
C ILE A 63 3.08 8.02 -7.95
N PRO A 64 3.14 8.94 -6.98
CA PRO A 64 3.83 8.67 -5.74
C PRO A 64 3.08 7.63 -4.91
N LEU A 65 3.85 6.79 -4.23
CA LEU A 65 3.37 5.83 -3.25
C LEU A 65 3.40 6.48 -1.86
N LEU A 66 2.28 6.41 -1.15
CA LEU A 66 2.12 6.91 0.21
C LEU A 66 1.96 5.74 1.18
N ALA A 67 3.01 5.47 1.96
CA ALA A 67 3.12 4.40 2.94
C ALA A 67 3.44 4.95 4.33
N VAL A 68 2.60 5.86 4.81
CA VAL A 68 2.69 6.45 6.15
C VAL A 68 1.45 6.15 7.00
N PRO A 69 1.58 6.13 8.34
CA PRO A 69 0.43 6.07 9.25
C PRO A 69 -0.57 7.21 9.03
N LEU A 70 -1.84 7.01 9.40
CA LEU A 70 -2.86 8.07 9.32
C LEU A 70 -2.50 9.28 10.19
N ALA A 71 -1.87 9.03 11.35
CA ALA A 71 -1.39 10.09 12.24
C ALA A 71 -0.33 11.01 11.60
N ALA A 72 0.31 10.60 10.49
CA ALA A 72 1.30 11.41 9.80
C ALA A 72 0.68 12.39 8.77
N TYR A 73 -0.56 12.14 8.32
CA TYR A 73 -1.20 12.93 7.27
C TYR A 73 -1.28 14.44 7.56
N PRO A 74 -1.59 14.90 8.79
CA PRO A 74 -1.62 16.34 9.10
C PRO A 74 -0.27 17.06 8.89
N ASN A 75 0.84 16.33 8.89
CA ASN A 75 2.18 16.88 8.72
C ASN A 75 2.70 16.77 7.27
N LEU A 76 1.91 16.23 6.34
CA LEU A 76 2.28 16.15 4.93
C LEU A 76 2.16 17.54 4.27
N PRO A 77 3.03 17.88 3.30
CA PRO A 77 2.89 19.09 2.49
C PRO A 77 1.72 18.95 1.51
N GLN A 78 0.49 19.14 1.97
CA GLN A 78 -0.74 18.83 1.22
C GLN A 78 -0.76 19.47 -0.19
N ASP A 79 -0.25 20.70 -0.31
CA ASP A 79 -0.13 21.43 -1.57
C ASP A 79 0.71 20.70 -2.63
N ALA A 80 1.71 19.92 -2.21
CA ALA A 80 2.53 19.14 -3.13
C ALA A 80 1.75 17.98 -3.77
N PHE A 81 0.73 17.45 -3.09
CA PHE A 81 -0.08 16.33 -3.54
C PHE A 81 -1.22 16.77 -4.46
N ALA A 82 -1.59 18.06 -4.47
CA ALA A 82 -2.74 18.56 -5.23
C ALA A 82 -2.71 18.14 -6.71
N GLY A 83 -3.84 17.63 -7.19
CA GLY A 83 -4.04 17.11 -8.53
C GLY A 83 -3.43 15.73 -8.82
N LYS A 84 -2.63 15.15 -7.91
CA LYS A 84 -1.93 13.89 -8.14
C LYS A 84 -2.83 12.68 -7.94
N THR A 85 -2.51 11.60 -8.67
CA THR A 85 -2.96 10.26 -8.33
C THR A 85 -1.99 9.68 -7.31
N ILE A 86 -2.50 9.20 -6.17
CA ILE A 86 -1.72 8.67 -5.07
C ILE A 86 -1.98 7.18 -4.93
N LEU A 87 -0.91 6.38 -4.96
CA LEU A 87 -0.98 4.97 -4.58
C LEU A 87 -0.88 4.88 -3.06
N SER A 88 -2.02 4.73 -2.37
CA SER A 88 -2.07 4.54 -0.92
C SER A 88 -1.88 3.07 -0.57
N THR A 89 -1.03 2.80 0.42
CA THR A 89 -0.91 1.49 1.07
C THR A 89 -1.44 1.49 2.51
N GLY A 90 -2.22 2.52 2.88
CA GLY A 90 -2.57 2.79 4.26
C GLY A 90 -3.57 1.81 4.85
N ASN A 91 -3.45 1.58 6.14
CA ASN A 91 -4.37 0.79 6.96
C ASN A 91 -4.60 1.56 8.26
N TYR A 92 -5.79 1.48 8.84
CA TYR A 92 -6.06 2.01 10.17
C TYR A 92 -5.76 0.98 11.26
N TYR A 93 -4.94 1.38 12.23
CA TYR A 93 -4.64 0.59 13.42
C TYR A 93 -4.77 1.47 14.67
N PRO A 94 -5.83 1.33 15.48
CA PRO A 94 -6.05 2.23 16.60
C PRO A 94 -4.90 2.30 17.64
N HIS A 95 -4.13 1.22 17.86
CA HIS A 95 -2.93 1.29 18.72
C HIS A 95 -1.82 2.21 18.18
N ARG A 96 -1.76 2.41 16.86
CA ARG A 96 -0.76 3.22 16.17
C ARG A 96 -1.27 4.62 15.86
N ASP A 97 -2.51 4.71 15.40
CA ASP A 97 -3.10 5.94 14.87
C ASP A 97 -3.94 6.70 15.92
N GLY A 98 -4.17 6.10 17.10
CA GLY A 98 -5.20 6.55 18.04
C GLY A 98 -6.60 6.15 17.57
N ARG A 99 -7.60 6.32 18.44
CA ARG A 99 -9.00 6.03 18.09
C ARG A 99 -9.55 7.16 17.21
N ILE A 100 -10.08 6.79 16.04
CA ILE A 100 -10.68 7.71 15.06
C ILE A 100 -12.17 7.34 14.95
N GLU A 101 -13.04 8.19 15.46
CA GLU A 101 -14.48 7.92 15.61
C GLU A 101 -15.15 7.49 14.30
N GLN A 102 -14.85 8.14 13.18
CA GLN A 102 -15.44 7.83 11.87
C GLN A 102 -15.06 6.42 11.38
N LEU A 103 -13.86 5.95 11.74
CA LEU A 103 -13.38 4.62 11.37
C LEU A 103 -13.87 3.56 12.37
N ASP A 104 -13.87 3.88 13.67
CA ASP A 104 -14.37 2.99 14.73
C ASP A 104 -15.88 2.73 14.60
N SER A 105 -16.66 3.74 14.17
CA SER A 105 -18.10 3.63 13.92
C SER A 105 -18.45 3.08 12.53
N LEU A 106 -17.44 2.77 11.69
CA LEU A 106 -17.60 2.32 10.31
C LEU A 106 -18.31 3.34 9.38
N ALA A 107 -18.41 4.60 9.80
CA ALA A 107 -19.01 5.68 8.99
C ALA A 107 -18.23 5.95 7.70
N THR A 108 -16.94 5.62 7.66
CA THR A 108 -16.07 5.71 6.50
C THR A 108 -15.09 4.53 6.45
N THR A 109 -14.52 4.22 5.28
CA THR A 109 -13.37 3.31 5.14
C THR A 109 -12.06 4.05 5.41
N THR A 110 -10.96 3.30 5.60
CA THR A 110 -9.64 3.92 5.73
C THR A 110 -9.32 4.78 4.51
N ALA A 111 -9.64 4.29 3.30
CA ALA A 111 -9.29 4.99 2.07
C ALA A 111 -10.11 6.28 1.83
N GLU A 112 -11.39 6.26 2.20
CA GLU A 112 -12.22 7.49 2.20
C GLU A 112 -11.72 8.51 3.22
N TYR A 113 -11.29 8.06 4.42
CA TYR A 113 -10.68 8.95 5.41
C TYR A 113 -9.36 9.57 4.91
N GLU A 114 -8.51 8.78 4.24
CA GLU A 114 -7.31 9.30 3.56
C GLU A 114 -7.66 10.38 2.52
N GLN A 115 -8.73 10.17 1.75
CA GLN A 115 -9.18 11.12 0.73
C GLN A 115 -9.70 12.42 1.37
N ALA A 116 -10.37 12.34 2.53
CA ALA A 116 -10.78 13.52 3.29
C ALA A 116 -9.59 14.32 3.85
N LEU A 117 -8.47 13.65 4.16
CA LEU A 117 -7.23 14.28 4.62
C LEU A 117 -6.39 14.89 3.49
N LEU A 118 -6.56 14.40 2.26
CA LEU A 118 -5.90 14.89 1.04
C LEU A 118 -6.93 15.15 -0.08
N PRO A 119 -7.83 16.14 0.10
CA PRO A 119 -9.02 16.31 -0.72
C PRO A 119 -8.73 16.59 -2.20
N ASP A 120 -7.61 17.25 -2.50
CA ASP A 120 -7.24 17.61 -3.87
C ASP A 120 -6.51 16.49 -4.63
N THR A 121 -6.56 15.25 -4.13
CA THR A 121 -5.89 14.09 -4.74
C THR A 121 -6.88 13.09 -5.33
N ARG A 122 -6.36 12.14 -6.12
CA ARG A 122 -7.08 10.92 -6.51
C ARG A 122 -6.44 9.74 -5.82
N ILE A 123 -7.01 9.29 -4.70
CA ILE A 123 -6.47 8.13 -3.98
C ILE A 123 -6.87 6.84 -4.69
N VAL A 124 -5.90 5.94 -4.80
CA VAL A 124 -6.11 4.56 -5.21
C VAL A 124 -5.37 3.65 -4.24
N LYS A 125 -6.12 2.74 -3.60
CA LYS A 125 -5.60 1.84 -2.58
C LYS A 125 -5.14 0.53 -3.20
N ALA A 126 -3.91 0.10 -2.91
CA ALA A 126 -3.39 -1.23 -3.19
C ALA A 126 -2.22 -1.56 -2.25
N PHE A 127 -1.68 -2.78 -2.29
CA PHE A 127 -0.59 -3.27 -1.42
C PHE A 127 -0.86 -3.28 0.10
N ASN A 128 -1.94 -2.65 0.57
CA ASN A 128 -2.26 -2.61 1.99
C ASN A 128 -2.62 -4.00 2.56
N ASN A 129 -3.04 -4.93 1.70
CA ASN A 129 -3.55 -6.25 2.12
C ASN A 129 -2.52 -7.37 2.12
N ILE A 130 -1.29 -7.11 1.66
CA ILE A 130 -0.20 -8.09 1.55
C ILE A 130 0.88 -7.80 2.60
N LEU A 131 1.44 -8.85 3.19
CA LEU A 131 2.55 -8.72 4.14
C LEU A 131 3.81 -8.22 3.43
N PHE A 132 4.56 -7.32 4.06
CA PHE A 132 5.74 -6.71 3.43
C PHE A 132 6.82 -7.71 3.00
N THR A 133 6.97 -8.85 3.68
CA THR A 133 7.89 -9.92 3.29
C THR A 133 7.40 -10.68 2.05
N HIS A 134 6.08 -10.78 1.86
CA HIS A 134 5.49 -11.45 0.71
C HIS A 134 5.58 -10.59 -0.56
N ILE A 135 5.68 -9.26 -0.45
CA ILE A 135 5.80 -8.34 -1.60
C ILE A 135 6.97 -8.72 -2.52
N PRO A 136 8.24 -8.81 -2.05
CA PRO A 136 9.33 -9.26 -2.90
C PRO A 136 9.22 -10.73 -3.33
N ASN A 137 8.68 -11.61 -2.48
CA ASN A 137 8.61 -13.05 -2.75
C ASN A 137 7.57 -13.42 -3.82
N LEU A 138 6.46 -12.68 -3.88
CA LEU A 138 5.34 -12.97 -4.76
C LEU A 138 5.32 -12.11 -6.03
N ALA A 139 6.20 -11.12 -6.15
CA ALA A 139 6.35 -10.37 -7.38
C ALA A 139 6.82 -11.28 -8.52
N ASN A 140 6.12 -11.26 -9.65
CA ASN A 140 6.36 -12.13 -10.81
C ASN A 140 6.25 -13.64 -10.50
N SER A 141 5.49 -14.01 -9.45
CA SER A 141 5.21 -15.41 -9.14
C SER A 141 4.53 -16.15 -10.29
N THR A 142 4.58 -17.49 -10.27
CA THR A 142 3.81 -18.36 -11.17
C THR A 142 2.94 -19.31 -10.34
N PRO A 143 1.60 -19.25 -10.43
CA PRO A 143 0.82 -18.23 -11.15
C PRO A 143 1.06 -16.81 -10.62
N ARG A 144 0.72 -15.77 -11.40
CA ARG A 144 0.89 -14.39 -10.93
C ARG A 144 -0.04 -14.10 -9.77
N THR A 145 0.51 -13.48 -8.73
CA THR A 145 -0.28 -13.00 -7.59
C THR A 145 -1.03 -11.74 -7.99
N ALA A 146 -2.33 -11.68 -7.66
CA ALA A 146 -3.17 -10.52 -7.84
C ALA A 146 -3.33 -9.74 -6.53
N LEU A 147 -3.41 -8.41 -6.63
CA LEU A 147 -3.72 -7.51 -5.52
C LEU A 147 -5.06 -6.80 -5.77
N PRO A 148 -5.90 -6.59 -4.75
CA PRO A 148 -7.08 -5.76 -4.88
C PRO A 148 -6.69 -4.30 -5.07
N ILE A 149 -7.47 -3.58 -5.87
CA ILE A 149 -7.33 -2.14 -6.09
C ILE A 149 -8.69 -1.45 -5.92
N ALA A 150 -8.74 -0.30 -5.24
CA ALA A 150 -9.96 0.49 -5.09
C ALA A 150 -9.69 1.99 -5.22
N GLY A 151 -10.64 2.72 -5.80
CA GLY A 151 -10.51 4.15 -6.09
C GLY A 151 -11.70 4.68 -6.89
N ASP A 152 -12.01 5.96 -6.73
CA ASP A 152 -13.22 6.57 -7.32
C ASP A 152 -13.01 7.10 -8.74
N ASP A 153 -11.77 7.36 -9.13
CA ASP A 153 -11.41 7.81 -10.47
C ASP A 153 -10.92 6.61 -11.32
N ALA A 154 -11.67 6.28 -12.38
CA ALA A 154 -11.38 5.12 -13.22
C ALA A 154 -10.04 5.24 -13.97
N ALA A 155 -9.65 6.45 -14.38
CA ALA A 155 -8.38 6.68 -15.06
C ALA A 155 -7.20 6.55 -14.10
N ALA A 156 -7.36 7.03 -12.86
CA ALA A 156 -6.39 6.83 -11.79
C ALA A 156 -6.20 5.34 -11.47
N LYS A 157 -7.30 4.58 -11.34
CA LYS A 157 -7.24 3.12 -11.13
C LYS A 157 -6.49 2.43 -12.26
N ALA A 158 -6.80 2.73 -13.53
CA ALA A 158 -6.13 2.14 -14.68
C ALA A 158 -4.60 2.36 -14.64
N ARG A 159 -4.16 3.60 -14.37
CA ARG A 159 -2.72 3.92 -14.30
C ARG A 159 -2.03 3.23 -13.12
N VAL A 160 -2.71 3.10 -11.98
CA VAL A 160 -2.17 2.35 -10.83
C VAL A 160 -2.12 0.86 -11.12
N SER A 161 -3.12 0.29 -11.80
CA SER A 161 -3.09 -1.12 -12.25
C SER A 161 -1.91 -1.39 -13.18
N GLU A 162 -1.60 -0.48 -14.11
CA GLU A 162 -0.41 -0.58 -14.96
C GLU A 162 0.90 -0.54 -14.14
N LEU A 163 0.98 0.36 -13.16
CA LEU A 163 2.11 0.45 -12.24
C LEU A 163 2.29 -0.86 -11.45
N VAL A 164 1.23 -1.37 -10.82
CA VAL A 164 1.23 -2.62 -10.04
C VAL A 164 1.62 -3.82 -10.92
N SER A 165 1.10 -3.88 -12.16
CA SER A 165 1.48 -4.90 -13.15
C SER A 165 2.95 -4.86 -13.51
N ALA A 166 3.50 -3.66 -13.70
CA ALA A 166 4.91 -3.49 -13.98
C ALA A 166 5.83 -3.76 -12.78
N LEU A 167 5.28 -3.77 -11.55
CA LEU A 167 5.96 -4.24 -10.33
C LEU A 167 5.79 -5.75 -10.09
N GLY A 168 5.08 -6.46 -10.96
CA GLY A 168 5.03 -7.93 -10.96
C GLY A 168 3.73 -8.57 -10.47
N PHE A 169 2.69 -7.78 -10.19
CA PHE A 169 1.40 -8.29 -9.69
C PHE A 169 0.25 -8.02 -10.66
N ASP A 170 -0.71 -8.94 -10.76
CA ASP A 170 -1.99 -8.61 -11.38
C ASP A 170 -2.84 -7.73 -10.44
N THR A 171 -3.90 -7.11 -10.95
CA THR A 171 -4.86 -6.37 -10.12
C THR A 171 -6.28 -6.85 -10.32
N VAL A 172 -7.08 -6.80 -9.25
CA VAL A 172 -8.52 -7.02 -9.27
C VAL A 172 -9.21 -5.76 -8.76
N ASP A 173 -10.04 -5.14 -9.60
CA ASP A 173 -10.81 -3.96 -9.22
C ASP A 173 -11.88 -4.33 -8.18
N ALA A 174 -11.69 -3.83 -6.96
CA ALA A 174 -12.59 -4.04 -5.82
C ALA A 174 -13.65 -2.93 -5.68
N GLY A 175 -13.66 -1.93 -6.58
CA GLY A 175 -14.66 -0.88 -6.65
C GLY A 175 -14.14 0.51 -6.26
N THR A 176 -14.99 1.27 -5.57
CA THR A 176 -14.75 2.63 -5.08
C THR A 176 -13.97 2.62 -3.76
N LEU A 177 -13.55 3.78 -3.26
CA LEU A 177 -12.94 3.90 -1.93
C LEU A 177 -13.87 3.39 -0.82
N ALA A 178 -15.18 3.57 -0.97
CA ALA A 178 -16.20 3.03 -0.07
C ALA A 178 -16.20 1.49 0.01
N GLU A 179 -15.62 0.81 -0.98
CA GLU A 179 -15.54 -0.64 -1.07
C GLU A 179 -14.17 -1.19 -0.61
N SER A 180 -13.23 -0.31 -0.23
CA SER A 180 -11.88 -0.72 0.19
C SER A 180 -11.86 -1.57 1.45
N TRP A 181 -12.91 -1.51 2.28
CA TRP A 181 -13.03 -2.30 3.51
C TRP A 181 -12.88 -3.80 3.27
N ARG A 182 -13.17 -4.32 2.06
CA ARG A 182 -13.07 -5.74 1.72
C ARG A 182 -11.67 -6.33 1.83
N PHE A 183 -10.66 -5.47 1.80
CA PHE A 183 -9.24 -5.83 1.88
C PHE A 183 -8.47 -4.94 2.86
N GLU A 184 -9.16 -4.34 3.82
CA GLU A 184 -8.59 -3.67 4.99
C GLU A 184 -8.32 -4.67 6.13
N PRO A 185 -7.60 -4.31 7.21
CA PRO A 185 -7.20 -5.28 8.23
C PRO A 185 -8.39 -6.06 8.79
N GLU A 186 -8.20 -7.37 8.95
CA GLU A 186 -9.19 -8.33 9.48
C GLU A 186 -10.43 -8.57 8.59
N SER A 187 -10.49 -7.96 7.41
CA SER A 187 -11.47 -8.33 6.39
C SER A 187 -11.10 -9.63 5.68
N GLY A 188 -12.03 -10.17 4.88
CA GLY A 188 -11.86 -11.44 4.18
C GLY A 188 -10.67 -11.49 3.23
N ALA A 189 -10.33 -10.38 2.55
CA ALA A 189 -9.23 -10.33 1.59
C ALA A 189 -7.94 -9.71 2.17
N TYR A 190 -7.60 -10.02 3.42
CA TYR A 190 -6.46 -9.42 4.11
C TYR A 190 -5.43 -10.46 4.60
N THR A 191 -4.15 -10.26 4.26
CA THR A 191 -2.92 -10.97 4.71
C THR A 191 -2.94 -12.49 4.57
N GLN A 192 -3.82 -13.18 5.30
CA GLN A 192 -3.89 -14.64 5.39
C GLN A 192 -4.18 -15.31 4.04
N ILE A 193 -4.78 -14.59 3.09
CA ILE A 193 -5.06 -15.11 1.75
C ILE A 193 -3.80 -15.38 0.92
N TYR A 194 -2.66 -14.80 1.32
CA TYR A 194 -1.36 -14.98 0.66
C TYR A 194 -0.42 -15.87 1.46
N VAL A 195 -0.89 -16.53 2.52
CA VAL A 195 -0.05 -17.34 3.40
C VAL A 195 0.16 -18.74 2.83
N ALA A 196 1.39 -19.23 2.86
CA ALA A 196 1.70 -20.58 2.37
C ALA A 196 1.26 -21.66 3.36
N ASP A 197 1.52 -21.47 4.65
CA ASP A 197 1.08 -22.37 5.72
C ASP A 197 0.57 -21.57 6.91
N LEU A 198 -0.74 -21.67 7.18
CA LEU A 198 -1.38 -20.89 8.23
C LEU A 198 -0.90 -21.26 9.65
N ALA A 199 -0.50 -22.51 9.89
CA ALA A 199 0.01 -22.93 11.19
C ALA A 199 1.43 -22.39 11.42
N ALA A 200 2.29 -22.50 10.41
CA ALA A 200 3.64 -21.94 10.46
C ALA A 200 3.61 -20.41 10.58
N PHE A 201 2.76 -19.74 9.79
CA PHE A 201 2.56 -18.30 9.84
C PHE A 201 2.14 -17.80 11.23
N ARG A 202 1.27 -18.55 11.94
CA ARG A 202 0.87 -18.19 13.31
C ARG A 202 2.01 -18.33 14.32
N ALA A 203 2.97 -19.22 14.06
CA ALA A 203 4.13 -19.41 14.92
C ALA A 203 5.21 -18.35 14.65
N ASP A 204 5.47 -18.06 13.38
CA ASP A 204 6.44 -17.06 12.93
C ASP A 204 6.06 -16.51 11.55
N TYR A 205 5.29 -15.42 11.54
CA TYR A 205 4.78 -14.84 10.31
C TYR A 205 5.88 -14.24 9.42
N LEU A 206 7.07 -13.95 9.97
CA LEU A 206 8.18 -13.35 9.22
C LEU A 206 8.89 -14.37 8.33
N SER A 207 8.79 -15.66 8.64
CA SER A 207 9.41 -16.73 7.84
C SER A 207 8.48 -17.35 6.80
N ASP A 208 7.19 -17.00 6.78
CA ASP A 208 6.29 -17.46 5.72
C ASP A 208 6.73 -16.87 4.36
N PRO A 209 6.94 -17.72 3.34
CA PRO A 209 7.37 -17.25 2.02
C PRO A 209 6.24 -16.57 1.24
N GLY A 210 4.99 -16.74 1.67
CA GLY A 210 3.79 -16.45 0.91
C GLY A 210 3.46 -17.51 -0.14
N ALA A 211 2.20 -17.56 -0.55
CA ALA A 211 1.71 -18.38 -1.65
C ALA A 211 1.05 -17.49 -2.72
N PRO A 212 1.26 -17.79 -4.03
CA PRO A 212 0.62 -17.04 -5.09
C PRO A 212 -0.90 -17.13 -5.06
N LEU A 213 -1.57 -16.00 -5.29
CA LEU A 213 -3.04 -15.91 -5.36
C LEU A 213 -3.49 -15.35 -6.71
N PRO A 214 -4.03 -16.19 -7.62
CA PRO A 214 -4.55 -15.73 -8.91
C PRO A 214 -5.77 -14.81 -8.80
N ALA A 215 -6.02 -14.02 -9.84
CA ALA A 215 -7.06 -12.99 -9.88
C ALA A 215 -8.50 -13.52 -9.73
N ASP A 216 -8.80 -14.70 -10.28
CA ASP A 216 -10.10 -15.35 -10.13
C ASP A 216 -10.37 -15.73 -8.66
N ARG A 217 -9.38 -16.32 -7.98
CA ARG A 217 -9.45 -16.64 -6.55
C ARG A 217 -9.62 -15.38 -5.71
N LEU A 218 -8.88 -14.32 -6.00
CA LEU A 218 -9.04 -13.04 -5.31
C LEU A 218 -10.44 -12.44 -5.51
N THR A 219 -11.01 -12.55 -6.72
CA THR A 219 -12.37 -12.09 -7.01
C THR A 219 -13.42 -12.81 -6.16
N GLU A 220 -13.30 -14.14 -6.03
CA GLU A 220 -14.19 -14.93 -5.17
C GLU A 220 -14.10 -14.51 -3.69
N ILE A 221 -12.88 -14.30 -3.18
CA ILE A 221 -12.64 -13.88 -1.79
C ILE A 221 -13.27 -12.50 -1.55
N LEU A 222 -13.06 -11.54 -2.46
CA LEU A 222 -13.65 -10.20 -2.35
C LEU A 222 -15.19 -10.27 -2.33
N SER A 223 -15.81 -11.14 -3.13
CA SER A 223 -17.26 -11.29 -3.18
C SER A 223 -17.89 -11.83 -1.88
N THR A 224 -17.10 -12.48 -1.04
CA THR A 224 -17.54 -13.10 0.23
C THR A 224 -16.95 -12.41 1.47
N ALA A 225 -16.25 -11.28 1.28
CA ALA A 225 -15.62 -10.54 2.36
C ALA A 225 -16.67 -9.95 3.33
N HIS A 226 -16.33 -9.96 4.61
CA HIS A 226 -17.11 -9.35 5.68
C HIS A 226 -16.34 -8.18 6.28
N ARG A 227 -17.06 -7.09 6.59
CA ARG A 227 -16.47 -5.88 7.17
C ARG A 227 -16.19 -6.13 8.64
N ALA A 228 -14.94 -5.93 9.06
CA ALA A 228 -14.52 -6.11 10.45
C ALA A 228 -15.16 -5.05 11.36
N ASP A 229 -15.45 -5.44 12.61
CA ASP A 229 -15.82 -4.50 13.67
C ASP A 229 -14.56 -3.79 14.19
N VAL A 230 -14.22 -2.68 13.55
CA VAL A 230 -13.03 -1.89 13.85
C VAL A 230 -13.07 -1.31 15.26
N GLY A 231 -14.26 -0.89 15.73
CA GLY A 231 -14.45 -0.36 17.08
C GLY A 231 -14.14 -1.38 18.15
N ALA A 232 -14.48 -2.66 17.93
CA ALA A 232 -14.23 -3.76 18.85
C ALA A 232 -12.77 -4.25 18.90
N ARG A 233 -11.85 -3.75 18.06
CA ARG A 233 -10.43 -4.12 18.11
C ARG A 233 -9.86 -3.87 19.49
N GLN A 234 -9.42 -4.92 20.18
CA GLN A 234 -8.70 -4.84 21.44
C GLN A 234 -7.20 -4.98 21.16
N PHE A 235 -6.38 -4.16 21.81
CA PHE A 235 -4.93 -4.19 21.73
C PHE A 235 -4.35 -4.48 23.11
#